data_AF-A0A8J8GZQ0-F1
#
_entry.id   AF-A0A8J8GZQ0-F1
#
_cell.length_a   1.000
_cell.length_b   1.000
_cell.length_c   1.000
_cell.angle_alpha   90.00
_cell.angle_beta   90.00
_cell.angle_gamma   90.00
#
_symmetry.space_group_name_H-M   'P 1'
#
loop_
_entity.id
_entity.type
_entity.pdbx_description
1 polymer ?
#
loop_
_entity_poly.entity_id
_entity_poly.type
_entity_poly.pdbx_seq_one_letter_code
_entity_poly.pdbx_strand_id
1 'polypeptide(L)'
;MQPTHFARNVGDPSVEITRISDRHWHALEDDQVVGRGEASPRPDGRLFLSIDAWHGTTFDRLARAMLAGLPKPLYTVVDEADHELRHQWERSGFTTGRREWELLVPTGP
;
A
#
# COMPACT_ATOMS: atom_id res chain seq x y z
N MET A 1 21.84 -30.01 -31.17
CA MET A 1 21.83 -29.45 -29.79
C MET A 1 20.67 -28.49 -29.70
N GLN A 2 19.56 -28.89 -29.07
CA GLN A 2 18.48 -27.98 -28.70
C GLN A 2 18.74 -27.44 -27.29
N PRO A 3 18.46 -26.16 -26.99
CA PRO A 3 18.49 -25.70 -25.62
C PRO A 3 17.31 -26.32 -24.87
N THR A 4 17.61 -27.09 -23.83
CA THR A 4 16.62 -27.67 -22.91
C THR A 4 15.82 -26.54 -22.28
N HIS A 5 14.51 -26.57 -22.52
CA HIS A 5 13.53 -25.74 -21.86
C HIS A 5 13.60 -26.01 -20.35
N PHE A 6 14.07 -25.05 -19.55
CA PHE A 6 13.87 -25.10 -18.10
C PHE A 6 12.39 -24.85 -17.87
N ALA A 7 11.62 -25.92 -17.68
CA ALA A 7 10.28 -25.84 -17.10
C ALA A 7 10.47 -25.37 -15.65
N ARG A 8 10.44 -24.06 -15.45
CA ARG A 8 10.30 -23.47 -14.12
C ARG A 8 8.86 -23.78 -13.71
N ASN A 9 8.64 -24.80 -12.90
CA ASN A 9 7.45 -24.85 -12.05
C ASN A 9 7.64 -23.74 -11.01
N VAL A 10 7.39 -22.49 -11.42
CA VAL A 10 7.26 -21.36 -10.50
C VAL A 10 5.92 -21.57 -9.82
N GLY A 11 5.95 -22.07 -8.58
CA GLY A 11 4.89 -21.69 -7.66
C GLY A 11 4.87 -20.17 -7.66
N ASP A 12 3.75 -19.59 -8.06
CA ASP A 12 3.51 -18.14 -8.12
C ASP A 12 4.21 -17.49 -6.92
N PRO A 13 5.16 -16.55 -7.14
CA PRO A 13 6.01 -16.07 -6.07
C PRO A 13 5.12 -15.54 -4.93
N SER A 14 5.22 -16.22 -3.79
CA SER A 14 4.27 -16.01 -2.71
C SER A 14 4.69 -14.78 -1.92
N VAL A 15 4.05 -13.65 -2.22
CA VAL A 15 4.25 -12.42 -1.44
C VAL A 15 3.82 -12.68 0.02
N GLU A 16 4.78 -12.64 0.94
CA GLU A 16 4.59 -12.74 2.39
C GLU A 16 4.46 -11.35 2.99
N ILE A 17 3.49 -11.16 3.90
CA ILE A 17 3.28 -9.88 4.60
C ILE A 17 3.73 -10.01 6.04
N THR A 18 4.72 -9.22 6.43
CA THR A 18 5.28 -9.20 7.79
C THR A 18 5.04 -7.86 8.44
N ARG A 19 4.42 -7.85 9.62
CA ARG A 19 4.33 -6.66 10.47
C ARG A 19 5.66 -6.50 11.21
N ILE A 20 6.46 -5.52 10.81
CA ILE A 20 7.81 -5.31 11.34
C ILE A 20 7.83 -4.39 12.56
N SER A 21 6.75 -3.64 12.80
CA SER A 21 6.50 -2.89 14.03
C SER A 21 5.00 -2.65 14.20
N ASP A 22 4.59 -2.02 15.30
CA ASP A 22 3.20 -1.66 15.56
C ASP A 22 2.53 -0.88 14.42
N ARG A 23 3.30 -0.21 13.55
CA ARG A 23 2.77 0.66 12.51
C ARG A 23 3.38 0.45 11.12
N HIS A 24 4.21 -0.57 10.95
CA HIS A 24 4.88 -0.82 9.69
C HIS A 24 4.77 -2.28 9.26
N TRP A 25 4.55 -2.46 7.96
CA TRP A 25 4.47 -3.75 7.29
C TRP A 25 5.39 -3.77 6.08
N HIS A 26 6.00 -4.93 5.83
CA HIS A 26 6.70 -5.22 4.59
C HIS A 26 5.98 -6.34 3.85
N ALA A 27 5.95 -6.23 2.52
CA ALA A 27 5.67 -7.32 1.61
C ALA A 27 6.99 -7.83 1.05
N LEU A 28 7.25 -9.13 1.21
CA LEU A 28 8.48 -9.78 0.78
C LEU A 28 8.20 -10.78 -0.34
N GLU A 29 9.03 -10.74 -1.37
CA GLU A 29 9.07 -11.71 -2.47
C GLU A 29 10.54 -12.09 -2.67
N ASP A 30 10.88 -13.37 -2.53
CA ASP A 30 12.27 -13.86 -2.59
C ASP A 30 13.24 -13.02 -1.72
N ASP A 31 12.85 -12.76 -0.46
CA ASP A 31 13.55 -11.91 0.52
C ASP A 31 13.72 -10.42 0.13
N GLN A 32 13.15 -10.00 -1.00
CA GLN A 32 13.15 -8.62 -1.43
C GLN A 32 11.88 -7.89 -0.98
N VAL A 33 12.04 -6.67 -0.46
CA VAL A 33 10.88 -5.83 -0.11
C VAL A 33 10.26 -5.28 -1.39
N VAL A 34 9.11 -5.84 -1.76
CA VAL A 34 8.30 -5.47 -2.94
C VAL A 34 7.12 -4.57 -2.61
N GLY A 35 6.92 -4.29 -1.32
CA GLY A 35 5.96 -3.29 -0.86
C GLY A 35 6.11 -2.96 0.62
N ARG A 36 5.61 -1.79 1.00
CA ARG A 36 5.61 -1.27 2.36
C ARG A 36 4.25 -0.70 2.69
N GLY A 37 3.82 -0.90 3.93
CA GLY A 37 2.64 -0.27 4.50
C GLY A 37 3.01 0.48 5.78
N GLU A 38 2.49 1.68 5.93
CA GLU A 38 2.65 2.50 7.13
C GLU A 38 1.30 2.98 7.67
N ALA A 39 1.15 3.02 8.99
CA ALA A 39 0.04 3.65 9.68
C ALA A 39 0.52 4.83 10.54
N SER A 40 0.20 6.06 10.13
CA SER A 40 0.67 7.29 10.77
C SER A 40 -0.48 7.98 11.54
N PRO A 41 -0.41 8.14 12.87
CA PRO A 41 -1.42 8.87 13.62
C PRO A 41 -1.30 10.37 13.36
N ARG A 42 -2.43 11.07 13.45
CA ARG A 42 -2.51 12.53 13.43
C ARG A 42 -2.86 13.05 14.84
N PRO A 43 -2.50 14.31 15.17
CA PRO A 43 -2.81 14.92 16.47
C PRO A 43 -4.31 14.93 16.82
N ASP A 44 -5.19 14.82 15.83
CA ASP A 44 -6.65 14.74 15.99
C ASP A 44 -7.17 13.32 16.28
N GLY A 45 -6.27 12.35 16.51
CA GLY A 45 -6.59 10.97 16.83
C GLY A 45 -6.90 10.09 15.62
N ARG A 46 -6.92 10.63 14.40
CA ARG A 46 -7.13 9.83 13.18
C ARG A 46 -5.88 9.05 12.80
N LEU A 47 -6.06 7.84 12.26
CA LEU A 47 -4.98 7.00 11.78
C LEU A 47 -5.01 6.92 10.25
N PHE A 48 -3.93 7.39 9.61
CA PHE A 48 -3.79 7.42 8.16
C PHE A 48 -2.90 6.28 7.67
N LEU A 49 -3.28 5.66 6.57
CA LEU A 49 -2.55 4.58 5.93
C LEU A 49 -1.83 5.09 4.68
N SER A 50 -0.64 4.58 4.45
CA SER A 50 0.09 4.68 3.19
C SER A 50 0.55 3.29 2.78
N ILE A 51 0.46 2.98 1.48
CA ILE A 51 1.00 1.76 0.89
C ILE A 51 1.76 2.15 -0.36
N ASP A 52 2.99 1.67 -0.46
CA ASP A 52 3.80 1.69 -1.67
C ASP A 52 4.11 0.25 -2.05
N ALA A 53 3.79 -0.15 -3.28
CA ALA A 53 3.95 -1.52 -3.74
C ALA A 53 4.20 -1.56 -5.25
N TRP A 54 5.03 -2.51 -5.68
CA TRP A 54 5.35 -2.65 -7.11
C TRP A 54 4.19 -3.13 -7.95
N HIS A 55 3.26 -3.88 -7.35
CA HIS A 55 2.14 -4.51 -8.04
C HIS A 55 0.83 -4.32 -7.26
N GLY A 56 -0.28 -4.16 -7.96
CA GLY A 56 -1.60 -4.03 -7.33
C GLY A 56 -2.01 -5.24 -6.48
N THR A 57 -1.54 -6.45 -6.81
CA THR A 57 -1.78 -7.64 -5.98
C THR A 57 -1.03 -7.58 -4.64
N THR A 58 0.19 -7.05 -4.64
CA THR A 58 0.97 -6.78 -3.42
C THR A 58 0.29 -5.71 -2.58
N PHE A 59 -0.21 -4.65 -3.22
CA PHE A 59 -1.04 -3.63 -2.56
C PHE A 59 -2.25 -4.26 -1.86
N ASP A 60 -3.05 -5.06 -2.59
CA ASP A 60 -4.26 -5.69 -2.05
C ASP A 60 -3.95 -6.56 -0.81
N ARG A 61 -2.81 -7.28 -0.83
CA ARG A 61 -2.35 -8.09 0.31
C ARG A 61 -1.94 -7.23 1.50
N LEU A 62 -1.17 -6.16 1.28
CA LEU A 62 -0.79 -5.21 2.34
C LEU A 62 -2.01 -4.54 2.96
N ALA A 63 -2.91 -4.02 2.13
CA ALA A 63 -4.13 -3.36 2.56
C ALA A 63 -4.97 -4.31 3.42
N ARG A 64 -5.19 -5.54 2.97
CA ARG A 64 -5.93 -6.55 3.75
C ARG A 64 -5.29 -6.81 5.12
N ALA A 65 -3.97 -6.98 5.18
CA ALA A 65 -3.26 -7.23 6.43
C ALA A 65 -3.35 -6.04 7.40
N MET A 66 -3.17 -4.82 6.90
CA MET A 66 -3.25 -3.59 7.70
C MET A 66 -4.68 -3.37 8.23
N LEU A 67 -5.69 -3.53 7.38
CA LEU A 67 -7.10 -3.35 7.74
C LEU A 67 -7.59 -4.37 8.80
N ALA A 68 -7.04 -5.58 8.79
CA ALA A 68 -7.35 -6.58 9.81
C ALA A 68 -6.63 -6.31 11.15
N GLY A 69 -5.45 -5.68 11.11
CA GLY A 69 -4.58 -5.49 12.27
C GLY A 69 -4.70 -4.14 12.99
N LEU A 70 -5.54 -3.23 12.50
CA LEU A 70 -5.65 -1.85 12.99
C LEU A 70 -7.08 -1.49 13.43
N PRO A 71 -7.22 -0.65 14.48
CA PRO A 71 -8.53 -0.17 14.91
C PRO A 71 -9.12 0.79 13.87
N LYS A 72 -10.45 0.73 13.70
CA LYS A 72 -11.22 1.65 12.85
C LYS A 72 -11.65 2.89 13.65
N PRO A 73 -11.88 4.05 13.00
CA PRO A 73 -11.79 4.31 11.56
C PRO A 73 -10.35 4.48 11.05
N LEU A 74 -10.14 4.16 9.77
CA LEU A 74 -8.86 4.30 9.06
C LEU A 74 -9.05 5.26 7.89
N TYR A 75 -8.02 6.06 7.60
CA TYR A 75 -8.04 7.09 6.56
C TYR A 75 -6.88 6.90 5.60
N THR A 76 -6.99 7.43 4.40
CA THR A 76 -5.88 7.61 3.46
C THR A 76 -6.08 8.92 2.72
N VAL A 77 -5.03 9.44 2.12
CA VAL A 77 -5.09 10.58 1.19
C VAL A 77 -4.43 10.10 -0.10
N VAL A 78 -5.10 10.37 -1.21
CA VAL A 78 -4.59 10.09 -2.55
C VAL A 78 -4.66 11.36 -3.35
N ASP A 79 -3.71 11.55 -4.26
CA ASP A 79 -3.81 12.59 -5.27
C ASP A 79 -5.08 12.35 -6.13
N GLU A 80 -5.82 13.41 -6.46
CA GLU A 80 -7.09 13.27 -7.21
C GLU A 80 -6.86 12.76 -8.65
N ALA A 81 -5.70 13.05 -9.24
CA ALA A 81 -5.29 12.57 -10.55
C ALA A 81 -4.74 11.14 -10.53
N ASP A 82 -4.37 10.58 -9.37
CA ASP A 82 -3.93 9.19 -9.24
C ASP A 82 -5.13 8.24 -9.16
N HIS A 83 -5.72 7.99 -10.34
CA HIS A 83 -6.89 7.14 -10.48
C HIS A 83 -6.62 5.66 -10.14
N GLU A 84 -5.40 5.18 -10.37
CA GLU A 84 -5.05 3.78 -10.10
C GLU A 84 -4.98 3.54 -8.59
N LEU A 85 -4.23 4.39 -7.87
CA LEU A 85 -4.12 4.29 -6.41
C LEU A 85 -5.48 4.48 -5.74
N ARG A 86 -6.29 5.44 -6.23
CA ARG A 86 -7.66 5.62 -5.75
C ARG A 86 -8.49 4.34 -5.90
N HIS A 87 -8.45 3.71 -7.07
CA HIS A 87 -9.20 2.48 -7.33
C HIS A 87 -8.72 1.30 -6.46
N GLN A 88 -7.42 1.20 -6.18
CA GLN A 88 -6.89 0.18 -5.26
C GLN A 88 -7.41 0.35 -3.82
N TRP A 89 -7.49 1.59 -3.32
CA TRP A 89 -8.11 1.86 -2.02
C TRP A 89 -9.62 1.61 -2.00
N GLU A 90 -10.33 1.96 -3.07
CA GLU A 90 -11.78 1.69 -3.21
C GLU A 90 -12.07 0.18 -3.18
N ARG A 91 -11.28 -0.63 -3.89
CA ARG A 91 -11.35 -2.10 -3.82
C ARG A 91 -11.08 -2.66 -2.43
N SER A 92 -10.27 -1.96 -1.65
CA SER A 92 -9.98 -2.30 -0.25
C SER A 92 -11.08 -1.84 0.72
N GLY A 93 -12.16 -1.21 0.22
CA GLY A 93 -13.33 -0.81 0.99
C GLY A 93 -13.30 0.65 1.48
N PHE A 94 -12.38 1.47 0.98
CA PHE A 94 -12.41 2.91 1.23
C PHE A 94 -13.42 3.61 0.32
N THR A 95 -13.89 4.77 0.77
CA THR A 95 -14.76 5.64 -0.01
C THR A 95 -14.28 7.08 0.12
N THR A 96 -14.52 7.93 -0.88
CA THR A 96 -14.20 9.36 -0.79
C THR A 96 -14.97 10.01 0.37
N GLY A 97 -14.26 10.48 1.39
CA GLY A 97 -14.84 11.21 2.52
C GLY A 97 -14.82 12.72 2.33
N ARG A 98 -13.67 13.28 1.90
CA ARG A 98 -13.47 14.71 1.62
C ARG A 98 -12.43 14.91 0.54
N ARG A 99 -12.40 16.11 -0.05
CA ARG A 99 -11.31 16.59 -0.91
C ARG A 99 -10.48 17.61 -0.13
N GLU A 100 -9.17 17.54 -0.30
CA GLU A 100 -8.21 18.46 0.27
C GLU A 100 -7.53 19.22 -0.88
N TRP A 101 -7.19 20.48 -0.66
CA TRP A 101 -6.56 21.32 -1.67
C TRP A 101 -5.13 21.62 -1.24
N GLU A 102 -4.18 21.36 -2.14
CA GLU A 102 -2.80 21.79 -1.98
C GLU A 102 -2.65 23.20 -2.55
N LEU A 103 -2.04 24.10 -1.79
CA LEU A 103 -1.77 25.46 -2.23
C LEU A 103 -0.28 25.62 -2.47
N LEU A 104 0.10 25.97 -3.70
CA LEU A 104 1.44 26.43 -4.00
C LEU A 104 1.58 27.87 -3.48
N VAL A 105 2.29 28.03 -2.36
CA VAL A 105 2.60 29.34 -1.78
C VAL A 105 4.02 29.75 -2.21
N PRO A 106 4.18 30.81 -3.02
CA PRO A 106 5.49 31.32 -3.36
C PRO A 106 6.25 31.77 -2.11
N THR A 107 7.50 31.34 -1.97
CA THR A 107 8.39 31.74 -0.87
C THR A 107 9.36 32.85 -1.29
N GLY A 108 8.93 33.73 -2.20
CA GLY A 108 9.74 34.88 -2.62
C GLY A 108 10.10 35.77 -1.42
N PRO A 109 11.18 36.57 -1.51
CA PRO A 109 11.54 37.52 -0.47
C PRO A 109 10.44 38.55 -0.21
#